data_AF-A0A1B6QCV9-F1
#
_entry.id   AF-A0A1B6QCV9-F1
#
_cell.length_a   1.000
_cell.length_b   1.000
_cell.length_c   1.000
_cell.angle_alpha   90.00
_cell.angle_beta   90.00
_cell.angle_gamma   90.00
#
_symmetry.space_group_name_H-M   'P 1'
#
loop_
_entity.id
_entity.type
_entity.pdbx_description
1 polymer ?
#
loop_
_entity_poly.entity_id
_entity_poly.type
_entity_poly.pdbx_seq_one_letter_code
_entity_poly.pdbx_strand_id
1 'polypeptide(L)'
;MDGHGGGGAGPGAGAGKLTRTPSSLLRSPTVRNCSSFQAVVVEDPEPDDKKAHAHPKAPPHHFHPGGAGGFGGPAHPLLVLALPLAFLLLLLLLRGGGGDGHHLALLAASAAAALAAAAGAARLLRGRLRLRRSPGSGSVQWFIGDDDDKPQKRADKAAAAAAPHGRVVREGVEFYSNGDCYEGEFHKGRCNGSGVYNFFGKGKYEGDWVDGKYDGYGIESWARGSRYRGQYRQGLRHGHGVYRFYSGDCYAGEWAGGQSHGIGAQTCSDGSSYVGEFKCGVKHGLGSYHFRNGDRYAGEYFGDKIHGFGVYSFANGHCYEGSWHEGKKQGFGMYTFRNGDKRSGDWDSGTLRTPLPPADPSVQRAVQAAQRASENAFRLPRVDEQVHKAVMAANRAATAARVAAIKAVQNRMDGKFCDTYV
;
A
#
# COMPACT_ATOMS: atom_id res chain seq x y z
N MET A 1 32.97 57.71 -24.50
CA MET A 1 33.47 56.43 -24.02
C MET A 1 32.28 55.64 -23.54
N ASP A 2 32.08 54.52 -24.23
CA ASP A 2 31.30 53.33 -23.90
C ASP A 2 29.77 53.43 -23.89
N GLY A 3 29.17 52.78 -24.89
CA GLY A 3 27.74 52.59 -25.07
C GLY A 3 27.32 51.12 -25.00
N HIS A 4 25.98 50.93 -24.90
CA HIS A 4 25.10 49.78 -25.23
C HIS A 4 25.45 48.37 -24.70
N GLY A 5 24.54 47.51 -24.22
CA GLY A 5 23.07 47.47 -24.12
C GLY A 5 22.59 46.03 -23.78
N GLY A 6 21.31 45.86 -23.44
CA GLY A 6 20.54 44.57 -23.36
C GLY A 6 20.86 43.66 -22.17
N GLY A 7 19.95 42.98 -21.46
CA GLY A 7 18.60 42.51 -21.74
C GLY A 7 18.56 40.98 -21.53
N GLY A 8 17.68 40.45 -20.67
CA GLY A 8 17.33 39.01 -20.69
C GLY A 8 17.25 38.30 -19.33
N ALA A 9 16.03 37.97 -18.91
CA ALA A 9 15.69 37.03 -17.85
C ALA A 9 16.00 35.56 -18.27
N GLY A 10 16.14 34.65 -17.27
CA GLY A 10 16.52 33.21 -17.40
C GLY A 10 15.56 32.32 -18.22
N PRO A 11 15.55 30.96 -18.14
CA PRO A 11 16.00 30.06 -17.06
C PRO A 11 16.68 28.71 -17.50
N GLY A 12 17.11 27.89 -16.52
CA GLY A 12 16.90 26.43 -16.46
C GLY A 12 17.60 25.45 -17.43
N ALA A 13 18.42 24.55 -16.88
CA ALA A 13 18.63 23.16 -17.33
C ALA A 13 19.24 22.39 -16.12
N GLY A 14 18.72 21.27 -15.62
CA GLY A 14 17.82 20.29 -16.19
C GLY A 14 18.42 18.89 -16.01
N ALA A 15 18.75 18.48 -14.79
CA ALA A 15 19.24 17.13 -14.47
C ALA A 15 18.29 16.46 -13.47
N GLY A 16 17.92 15.22 -13.78
CA GLY A 16 16.77 14.48 -13.29
C GLY A 16 16.62 14.45 -11.77
N LYS A 17 15.46 14.90 -11.30
CA LYS A 17 14.99 14.84 -9.92
C LYS A 17 14.89 13.36 -9.46
N LEU A 18 15.86 12.89 -8.68
CA LEU A 18 15.72 11.67 -7.89
C LEU A 18 14.83 11.98 -6.67
N THR A 19 13.53 11.75 -6.82
CA THR A 19 12.57 11.90 -5.73
C THR A 19 12.32 10.55 -5.05
N ARG A 20 12.41 10.57 -3.72
CA ARG A 20 11.99 9.47 -2.84
C ARG A 20 10.61 8.96 -3.25
N THR A 21 10.48 7.68 -3.55
CA THR A 21 9.18 7.05 -3.75
C THR A 21 8.41 7.05 -2.42
N PRO A 22 7.11 7.39 -2.38
CA PRO A 22 6.30 7.32 -1.17
C PRO A 22 6.10 5.86 -0.78
N SER A 23 7.05 5.33 -0.03
CA SER A 23 6.99 4.01 0.58
C SER A 23 6.01 4.07 1.74
N SER A 24 4.74 3.70 1.48
CA SER A 24 3.72 3.53 2.52
C SER A 24 4.33 2.69 3.65
N LEU A 25 4.25 3.20 4.88
CA LEU A 25 5.06 2.78 6.02
C LEU A 25 4.61 1.40 6.58
N LEU A 26 4.48 0.37 5.72
CA LEU A 26 3.51 -0.73 5.82
C LEU A 26 2.04 -0.29 5.63
N ARG A 27 1.85 0.94 5.09
CA ARG A 27 0.73 1.91 5.23
C ARG A 27 0.72 2.63 6.59
N SER A 28 0.56 3.95 6.52
CA SER A 28 0.74 4.96 7.59
C SER A 28 -0.05 4.70 8.88
N PRO A 29 0.39 5.26 10.04
CA PRO A 29 -0.36 5.20 11.28
C PRO A 29 -1.62 6.08 11.20
N THR A 30 -2.71 5.61 11.80
CA THR A 30 -3.93 6.39 12.12
C THR A 30 -4.87 6.69 10.95
N VAL A 31 -5.73 5.72 10.61
CA VAL A 31 -7.15 6.05 10.40
C VAL A 31 -7.85 5.79 11.73
N ARG A 32 -7.78 6.79 12.61
CA ARG A 32 -8.92 7.07 13.48
C ARG A 32 -9.87 7.92 12.64
N ASN A 33 -11.16 7.64 12.78
CA ASN A 33 -12.30 8.37 12.21
C ASN A 33 -12.85 7.84 10.86
N CYS A 34 -13.66 6.80 10.95
CA CYS A 34 -15.06 6.93 10.55
C CYS A 34 -15.90 6.88 11.82
N SER A 35 -16.38 8.04 12.26
CA SER A 35 -17.61 8.20 13.06
C SER A 35 -18.73 7.45 12.32
N SER A 36 -19.61 6.67 12.92
CA SER A 36 -20.19 6.65 14.26
C SER A 36 -20.69 5.24 14.52
N PHE A 37 -20.34 4.59 15.63
CA PHE A 37 -21.22 3.68 16.35
C PHE A 37 -20.59 3.46 17.72
N GLN A 38 -21.41 3.61 18.77
CA GLN A 38 -21.02 3.48 20.16
C GLN A 38 -20.20 2.20 20.37
N ALA A 39 -19.03 2.35 21.00
CA ALA A 39 -18.44 1.24 21.72
C ALA A 39 -19.43 0.86 22.83
N VAL A 40 -20.28 -0.12 22.55
CA VAL A 40 -20.95 -0.87 23.59
C VAL A 40 -19.85 -1.64 24.29
N VAL A 41 -19.45 -1.13 25.46
CA VAL A 41 -18.79 -1.94 26.47
C VAL A 41 -19.73 -3.12 26.72
N VAL A 42 -19.35 -4.31 26.26
CA VAL A 42 -20.03 -5.54 26.66
C VAL A 42 -19.50 -5.87 28.06
N GLU A 43 -20.14 -5.30 29.07
CA GLU A 43 -20.16 -5.87 30.41
C GLU A 43 -21.07 -7.12 30.34
N ASP A 44 -20.47 -8.29 30.56
CA ASP A 44 -21.23 -9.51 30.84
C ASP A 44 -21.63 -9.46 32.34
N PRO A 45 -22.90 -9.68 32.70
CA PRO A 45 -23.36 -9.55 34.09
C PRO A 45 -23.13 -10.84 34.90
N GLU A 46 -22.46 -10.73 36.04
CA GLU A 46 -22.63 -11.65 37.18
C GLU A 46 -23.62 -11.06 38.21
N PRO A 47 -24.42 -11.88 38.90
CA PRO A 47 -25.58 -11.40 39.65
C PRO A 47 -25.30 -10.97 41.10
N ASP A 48 -25.94 -9.85 41.45
CA ASP A 48 -26.47 -9.38 42.74
C ASP A 48 -25.59 -9.31 44.00
N ASP A 49 -25.39 -8.08 44.51
CA ASP A 49 -25.76 -7.74 45.88
C ASP A 49 -26.03 -6.22 46.08
N LYS A 50 -27.11 -5.90 46.79
CA LYS A 50 -27.72 -4.57 46.95
C LYS A 50 -27.07 -3.73 48.07
N LYS A 51 -26.82 -2.43 47.83
CA LYS A 51 -27.39 -1.30 48.65
C LYS A 51 -26.99 0.09 48.14
N ALA A 52 -27.93 1.02 48.32
CA ALA A 52 -27.96 2.41 47.84
C ALA A 52 -27.12 3.41 48.66
N HIS A 53 -26.73 4.55 48.07
CA HIS A 53 -27.28 5.89 48.40
C HIS A 53 -26.62 7.07 47.64
N ALA A 54 -27.48 7.92 47.07
CA ALA A 54 -27.51 9.41 47.01
C ALA A 54 -26.42 10.27 46.27
N HIS A 55 -26.91 11.09 45.32
CA HIS A 55 -26.32 12.28 44.70
C HIS A 55 -26.30 13.54 45.62
N PRO A 56 -25.61 14.65 45.26
CA PRO A 56 -26.29 15.75 44.51
C PRO A 56 -25.43 16.60 43.51
N LYS A 57 -26.08 17.05 42.39
CA LYS A 57 -26.20 18.41 41.73
C LYS A 57 -25.01 19.40 41.74
N ALA A 58 -24.71 20.30 40.77
CA ALA A 58 -25.22 20.87 39.48
C ALA A 58 -24.09 21.82 38.93
N PRO A 59 -24.24 22.81 37.99
CA PRO A 59 -25.17 23.14 36.89
C PRO A 59 -24.46 23.46 35.51
N PRO A 60 -25.18 23.84 34.42
CA PRO A 60 -24.64 24.06 33.06
C PRO A 60 -24.53 25.53 32.61
N HIS A 61 -23.69 25.81 31.59
CA HIS A 61 -23.57 27.11 30.93
C HIS A 61 -24.12 27.12 29.48
N HIS A 62 -24.70 28.27 29.14
CA HIS A 62 -25.50 28.59 27.96
C HIS A 62 -24.73 28.63 26.63
N PHE A 63 -25.42 28.21 25.56
CA PHE A 63 -25.08 28.42 24.15
C PHE A 63 -25.90 29.60 23.58
N HIS A 64 -25.28 30.40 22.71
CA HIS A 64 -25.95 31.31 21.78
C HIS A 64 -25.84 30.78 20.33
N PRO A 65 -26.85 31.00 19.46
CA PRO A 65 -26.89 30.49 18.10
C PRO A 65 -26.52 31.55 17.05
N GLY A 66 -26.13 31.11 15.86
CA GLY A 66 -26.14 31.97 14.67
C GLY A 66 -25.54 31.30 13.43
N GLY A 67 -26.31 31.31 12.33
CA GLY A 67 -25.76 31.22 10.98
C GLY A 67 -26.31 30.11 10.08
N ALA A 68 -27.51 30.32 9.55
CA ALA A 68 -28.03 29.59 8.39
C ALA A 68 -27.47 30.19 7.08
N GLY A 69 -27.20 29.33 6.08
CA GLY A 69 -26.87 29.74 4.72
C GLY A 69 -26.84 28.52 3.81
N GLY A 70 -27.92 28.28 3.07
CA GLY A 70 -28.02 27.24 2.04
C GLY A 70 -27.81 27.79 0.64
N PHE A 71 -27.39 26.93 -0.29
CA PHE A 71 -27.67 27.04 -1.73
C PHE A 71 -27.51 25.65 -2.38
N GLY A 72 -28.58 25.18 -3.03
CA GLY A 72 -28.56 24.00 -3.91
C GLY A 72 -29.75 24.07 -4.87
N GLY A 73 -29.47 24.27 -6.16
CA GLY A 73 -30.46 24.19 -7.24
C GLY A 73 -30.19 22.97 -8.15
N PRO A 74 -31.21 22.33 -8.76
CA PRO A 74 -31.03 21.12 -9.54
C PRO A 74 -30.97 21.35 -11.06
N ALA A 75 -30.36 20.39 -11.77
CA ALA A 75 -30.22 20.34 -13.22
C ALA A 75 -31.30 19.46 -13.90
N HIS A 76 -31.91 20.03 -14.95
CA HIS A 76 -32.53 19.48 -16.19
C HIS A 76 -33.47 18.24 -16.18
N PRO A 77 -34.74 18.37 -16.66
CA PRO A 77 -35.76 17.31 -16.64
C PRO A 77 -35.97 16.57 -17.99
N LEU A 78 -34.91 16.23 -18.74
CA LEU A 78 -35.06 15.51 -20.02
C LEU A 78 -34.59 14.05 -19.98
N LEU A 79 -33.97 13.61 -18.89
CA LEU A 79 -33.52 12.22 -18.70
C LEU A 79 -34.55 11.35 -17.95
N VAL A 80 -35.54 11.98 -17.32
CA VAL A 80 -36.57 11.32 -16.49
C VAL A 80 -37.71 10.71 -17.31
N LEU A 81 -37.87 11.11 -18.58
CA LEU A 81 -38.93 10.57 -19.47
C LEU A 81 -38.46 9.44 -20.40
N ALA A 82 -37.15 9.23 -20.57
CA ALA A 82 -36.62 8.22 -21.48
C ALA A 82 -36.69 6.79 -20.91
N LEU A 83 -36.47 6.64 -19.60
CA LEU A 83 -36.51 5.36 -18.90
C LEU A 83 -37.92 4.74 -18.82
N PRO A 84 -39.01 5.48 -18.52
CA PRO A 84 -40.35 4.90 -18.54
C PRO A 84 -40.82 4.53 -19.95
N LEU A 85 -40.38 5.25 -20.98
CA LEU A 85 -40.71 4.93 -22.38
C LEU A 85 -40.03 3.63 -22.86
N ALA A 86 -38.76 3.44 -22.50
CA ALA A 86 -38.02 2.20 -22.79
C ALA A 86 -38.60 0.99 -22.04
N PHE A 87 -39.04 1.21 -20.79
CA PHE A 87 -39.69 0.18 -19.98
C PHE A 87 -41.08 -0.22 -20.54
N LEU A 88 -41.86 0.75 -21.03
CA LEU A 88 -43.16 0.50 -21.67
C LEU A 88 -43.01 -0.31 -22.98
N LEU A 89 -41.98 -0.01 -23.78
CA LEU A 89 -41.64 -0.75 -24.99
C LEU A 89 -41.22 -2.20 -24.69
N LEU A 90 -40.44 -2.41 -23.63
CA LEU A 90 -40.04 -3.75 -23.17
C LEU A 90 -41.24 -4.57 -22.69
N LEU A 91 -42.21 -3.94 -22.00
CA LEU A 91 -43.44 -4.60 -21.54
C LEU A 91 -44.38 -4.98 -22.70
N LEU A 92 -44.45 -4.16 -23.75
CA LEU A 92 -45.22 -4.49 -24.96
C LEU A 92 -44.60 -5.68 -25.73
N LEU A 93 -43.27 -5.79 -25.72
CA LEU A 93 -42.55 -6.93 -26.32
C LEU A 93 -42.71 -8.23 -25.52
N LEU A 94 -42.80 -8.15 -24.19
CA LEU A 94 -43.02 -9.33 -23.33
C LEU A 94 -44.47 -9.83 -23.33
N ARG A 95 -45.44 -8.98 -23.74
CA ARG A 95 -46.86 -9.35 -23.84
C ARG A 95 -47.25 -9.90 -25.22
N GLY A 96 -46.43 -9.71 -26.25
CA GLY A 96 -46.60 -10.25 -27.60
C GLY A 96 -46.09 -11.68 -27.72
N GLY A 97 -46.67 -12.63 -26.98
CA GLY A 97 -46.42 -14.06 -27.17
C GLY A 97 -47.22 -14.59 -28.36
N GLY A 98 -46.63 -14.55 -29.56
CA GLY A 98 -47.21 -15.13 -30.77
C GLY A 98 -46.22 -15.01 -31.92
N GLY A 99 -45.73 -16.15 -32.41
CA GLY A 99 -44.61 -16.22 -33.34
C GLY A 99 -44.89 -15.55 -34.69
N ASP A 100 -43.86 -14.87 -35.19
CA ASP A 100 -43.47 -14.81 -36.61
C ASP A 100 -42.09 -14.15 -36.72
N GLY A 101 -41.23 -14.70 -37.60
CA GLY A 101 -39.80 -14.35 -37.73
C GLY A 101 -39.47 -12.92 -38.17
N HIS A 102 -40.47 -12.03 -38.26
CA HIS A 102 -40.30 -10.63 -38.64
C HIS A 102 -39.80 -9.74 -37.48
N HIS A 103 -39.95 -10.17 -36.23
CA HIS A 103 -39.49 -9.41 -35.06
C HIS A 103 -37.96 -9.44 -34.90
N LEU A 104 -37.28 -10.51 -35.33
CA LEU A 104 -35.82 -10.61 -35.22
C LEU A 104 -35.11 -9.70 -36.23
N ALA A 105 -35.65 -9.56 -37.45
CA ALA A 105 -35.11 -8.69 -38.48
C ALA A 105 -35.27 -7.20 -38.13
N LEU A 106 -36.41 -6.82 -37.52
CA LEU A 106 -36.64 -5.46 -37.02
C LEU A 106 -35.76 -5.12 -35.80
N LEU A 107 -35.47 -6.10 -34.95
CA LEU A 107 -34.52 -5.96 -33.83
C LEU A 107 -33.08 -5.79 -34.33
N ALA A 108 -32.66 -6.55 -35.35
CA ALA A 108 -31.35 -6.39 -35.95
C ALA A 108 -31.20 -5.04 -36.67
N ALA A 109 -32.24 -4.59 -37.39
CA ALA A 109 -32.24 -3.30 -38.08
C ALA A 109 -32.25 -2.10 -37.11
N SER A 110 -33.01 -2.18 -36.01
CA SER A 110 -33.02 -1.12 -34.98
C SER A 110 -31.74 -1.07 -34.16
N ALA A 111 -31.11 -2.22 -33.86
CA ALA A 111 -29.80 -2.28 -33.23
C ALA A 111 -28.68 -1.72 -34.13
N ALA A 112 -28.72 -2.01 -35.44
CA ALA A 112 -27.78 -1.45 -36.42
C ALA A 112 -27.95 0.07 -36.59
N ALA A 113 -29.19 0.58 -36.61
CA ALA A 113 -29.47 2.00 -36.67
C ALA A 113 -29.03 2.74 -35.39
N ALA A 114 -29.19 2.14 -34.21
CA ALA A 114 -28.73 2.69 -32.94
C ALA A 114 -27.18 2.75 -32.87
N LEU A 115 -26.49 1.72 -33.36
CA LEU A 115 -25.02 1.70 -33.45
C LEU A 115 -24.48 2.72 -34.47
N ALA A 116 -25.16 2.91 -35.60
CA ALA A 116 -24.81 3.93 -36.58
C ALA A 116 -25.04 5.36 -36.06
N ALA A 117 -26.13 5.59 -35.31
CA ALA A 117 -26.39 6.88 -34.65
C ALA A 117 -25.39 7.19 -33.54
N ALA A 118 -24.97 6.19 -32.75
CA ALA A 118 -23.93 6.34 -31.74
C ALA A 118 -22.54 6.64 -32.36
N ALA A 119 -22.21 6.02 -33.50
CA ALA A 119 -20.98 6.31 -34.24
C ALA A 119 -20.99 7.71 -34.90
N GLY A 120 -22.17 8.19 -35.33
CA GLY A 120 -22.37 9.55 -35.84
C GLY A 120 -22.23 10.63 -34.76
N ALA A 121 -22.80 10.40 -33.58
CA ALA A 121 -22.65 11.29 -32.43
C ALA A 121 -21.19 11.36 -31.92
N ALA A 122 -20.46 10.25 -31.97
CA ALA A 122 -19.04 10.20 -31.62
C ALA A 122 -18.13 10.92 -32.63
N ARG A 123 -18.56 11.08 -33.90
CA ARG A 123 -17.84 11.88 -34.92
C ARG A 123 -18.17 13.36 -34.87
N LEU A 124 -19.37 13.76 -34.46
CA LEU A 124 -19.76 15.17 -34.28
C LEU A 124 -19.24 15.79 -32.97
N LEU A 125 -18.94 14.98 -31.95
CA LEU A 125 -18.31 15.44 -30.69
C LEU A 125 -16.78 15.59 -30.76
N ARG A 126 -16.13 15.12 -31.83
CA ARG A 126 -14.67 15.30 -32.04
C ARG A 126 -14.30 16.53 -32.87
N GLY A 127 -15.30 17.29 -33.33
CA GLY A 127 -15.13 18.38 -34.28
C GLY A 127 -15.69 19.71 -33.82
N ARG A 128 -15.48 20.14 -32.56
CA ARG A 128 -15.56 21.54 -32.11
C ARG A 128 -15.32 21.61 -30.60
N LEU A 129 -14.09 21.97 -30.20
CA LEU A 129 -13.80 22.93 -29.13
C LEU A 129 -12.28 22.93 -28.88
N ARG A 130 -11.60 23.81 -29.62
CA ARG A 130 -10.31 24.35 -29.23
C ARG A 130 -10.53 25.40 -28.13
N LEU A 131 -9.61 25.41 -27.15
CA LEU A 131 -9.30 26.46 -26.16
C LEU A 131 -10.35 26.82 -25.10
N ARG A 132 -10.07 26.46 -23.83
CA ARG A 132 -9.41 27.31 -22.81
C ARG A 132 -9.59 26.65 -21.44
N ARG A 133 -8.50 26.27 -20.75
CA ARG A 133 -8.55 25.62 -19.43
C ARG A 133 -7.68 26.37 -18.43
N SER A 134 -8.24 26.63 -17.25
CA SER A 134 -7.58 26.99 -15.99
C SER A 134 -8.34 26.27 -14.84
N PRO A 135 -7.81 26.16 -13.61
CA PRO A 135 -7.23 24.90 -13.11
C PRO A 135 -8.06 24.30 -11.96
N GLY A 136 -7.86 23.00 -11.69
CA GLY A 136 -8.41 22.39 -10.48
C GLY A 136 -8.22 20.88 -10.39
N SER A 137 -7.33 20.47 -9.47
CA SER A 137 -7.20 19.15 -8.84
C SER A 137 -6.73 17.97 -9.71
N GLY A 138 -5.43 17.66 -9.62
CA GLY A 138 -4.79 16.53 -10.28
C GLY A 138 -4.51 15.35 -9.34
N SER A 139 -4.71 14.13 -9.84
CA SER A 139 -4.05 12.91 -9.39
C SER A 139 -2.85 12.65 -10.29
N VAL A 140 -1.69 12.34 -9.71
CA VAL A 140 -0.42 12.32 -10.45
C VAL A 140 0.20 10.92 -10.45
N GLN A 141 0.30 10.33 -11.63
CA GLN A 141 1.20 9.22 -11.97
C GLN A 141 2.43 9.81 -12.67
N TRP A 142 3.63 9.33 -12.35
CA TRP A 142 4.88 9.78 -13.00
C TRP A 142 5.60 8.61 -13.67
N PHE A 143 5.75 8.71 -14.99
CA PHE A 143 6.73 7.98 -15.80
C PHE A 143 8.04 8.79 -15.85
N ILE A 144 9.19 8.11 -15.98
CA ILE A 144 10.50 8.73 -16.23
C ILE A 144 10.92 8.37 -17.67
N GLY A 145 10.82 9.35 -18.56
CA GLY A 145 11.45 9.37 -19.88
C GLY A 145 10.60 8.82 -21.03
N ASP A 146 9.94 9.72 -21.76
CA ASP A 146 9.90 9.73 -23.23
C ASP A 146 9.67 11.18 -23.67
N ASP A 147 10.63 11.73 -24.41
CA ASP A 147 10.39 12.29 -25.74
C ASP A 147 11.73 12.74 -26.36
N ASP A 148 12.00 12.11 -27.51
CA ASP A 148 12.75 12.54 -28.69
C ASP A 148 13.76 13.69 -28.58
N ASP A 149 15.04 13.34 -28.79
CA ASP A 149 15.93 14.22 -29.56
C ASP A 149 16.76 13.41 -30.56
N LYS A 150 16.56 13.70 -31.85
CA LYS A 150 17.36 13.15 -32.96
C LYS A 150 18.78 13.71 -32.91
N PRO A 151 19.82 12.91 -33.19
CA PRO A 151 21.20 13.37 -33.08
C PRO A 151 21.59 14.26 -34.27
N GLN A 152 21.99 15.49 -33.97
CA GLN A 152 22.60 16.38 -34.95
C GLN A 152 24.10 16.11 -35.02
N LYS A 153 24.53 15.44 -36.09
CA LYS A 153 25.94 15.26 -36.45
C LYS A 153 26.61 16.62 -36.62
N ARG A 154 27.61 16.92 -35.79
CA ARG A 154 28.76 17.73 -36.21
C ARG A 154 30.02 16.94 -35.91
N ALA A 155 30.69 16.60 -37.01
CA ALA A 155 31.98 15.96 -37.03
C ALA A 155 33.04 17.01 -36.74
N ASP A 156 33.85 16.79 -35.72
CA ASP A 156 35.21 17.29 -35.70
C ASP A 156 36.12 16.11 -35.38
N LYS A 157 36.74 15.61 -36.44
CA LYS A 157 37.80 14.60 -36.43
C LYS A 157 39.11 15.39 -36.44
N ALA A 158 39.82 15.44 -35.31
CA ALA A 158 41.25 15.74 -35.32
C ALA A 158 41.93 14.98 -34.18
N ALA A 159 42.91 14.18 -34.58
CA ALA A 159 43.65 13.23 -33.76
C ALA A 159 44.66 13.91 -32.83
N ALA A 160 44.88 13.33 -31.66
CA ALA A 160 46.18 13.35 -30.98
C ALA A 160 46.30 12.15 -30.04
N ALA A 161 47.51 11.60 -30.01
CA ALA A 161 47.87 10.28 -29.53
C ALA A 161 47.96 10.14 -28.00
N ALA A 162 47.78 8.89 -27.56
CA ALA A 162 48.36 8.22 -26.38
C ALA A 162 48.58 9.03 -25.08
N ALA A 163 47.77 8.71 -24.06
CA ALA A 163 48.13 8.81 -22.65
C ALA A 163 47.55 7.58 -21.91
N PRO A 164 48.20 7.08 -20.84
CA PRO A 164 47.87 5.78 -20.25
C PRO A 164 46.44 5.81 -19.74
N HIS A 165 45.75 4.67 -19.71
CA HIS A 165 44.48 4.54 -19.00
C HIS A 165 44.72 4.83 -17.51
N GLY A 166 44.73 6.12 -17.17
CA GLY A 166 44.69 6.62 -15.82
C GLY A 166 43.47 5.98 -15.17
N ARG A 167 43.70 5.36 -14.01
CA ARG A 167 42.69 4.69 -13.21
C ARG A 167 41.47 5.61 -13.09
N VAL A 168 40.42 5.34 -13.88
CA VAL A 168 39.20 6.16 -13.89
C VAL A 168 38.68 6.19 -12.46
N VAL A 169 38.73 7.36 -11.85
CA VAL A 169 38.24 7.57 -10.49
C VAL A 169 36.73 7.53 -10.57
N ARG A 170 36.15 6.44 -10.06
CA ARG A 170 34.69 6.22 -10.07
C ARG A 170 34.05 6.80 -8.82
N GLU A 171 34.82 7.01 -7.76
CA GLU A 171 34.33 7.52 -6.48
C GLU A 171 34.28 9.06 -6.50
N GLY A 172 33.10 9.62 -6.25
CA GLY A 172 32.85 11.06 -6.27
C GLY A 172 31.85 11.51 -5.21
N VAL A 173 31.76 12.83 -5.01
CA VAL A 173 30.81 13.47 -4.11
C VAL A 173 29.94 14.42 -4.93
N GLU A 174 28.63 14.25 -4.85
CA GLU A 174 27.65 15.12 -5.52
C GLU A 174 26.73 15.77 -4.47
N PHE A 175 26.65 17.09 -4.52
CA PHE A 175 25.72 17.87 -3.71
C PHE A 175 24.53 18.31 -4.55
N TYR A 176 23.34 18.05 -4.05
CA TYR A 176 22.10 18.44 -4.70
C TYR A 176 21.60 19.78 -4.16
N SER A 177 20.87 20.52 -5.00
CA SER A 177 20.32 21.85 -4.64
C SER A 177 19.31 21.80 -3.49
N ASN A 178 18.79 20.63 -3.16
CA ASN A 178 17.89 20.40 -2.03
C ASN A 178 18.63 20.15 -0.70
N GLY A 179 19.97 20.20 -0.68
CA GLY A 179 20.81 19.93 0.47
C GLY A 179 21.17 18.45 0.67
N ASP A 180 20.70 17.55 -0.19
CA ASP A 180 21.09 16.15 -0.16
C ASP A 180 22.55 15.98 -0.65
N CYS A 181 23.21 14.91 -0.21
CA CYS A 181 24.58 14.58 -0.61
C CYS A 181 24.67 13.11 -0.98
N TYR A 182 25.26 12.81 -2.12
CA TYR A 182 25.69 11.46 -2.49
C TYR A 182 27.22 11.36 -2.43
N GLU A 183 27.70 10.30 -1.79
CA GLU A 183 29.11 9.95 -1.67
C GLU A 183 29.29 8.49 -2.06
N GLY A 184 29.94 8.23 -3.19
CA GLY A 184 30.07 6.85 -3.67
C GLY A 184 30.53 6.76 -5.11
N GLU A 185 30.28 5.60 -5.69
CA GLU A 185 30.68 5.26 -7.05
C GLU A 185 29.72 5.85 -8.11
N PHE A 186 30.28 6.22 -9.26
CA PHE A 186 29.59 6.74 -10.44
C PHE A 186 29.95 5.93 -11.68
N HIS A 187 28.99 5.84 -12.59
CA HIS A 187 29.19 5.32 -13.94
C HIS A 187 28.35 6.15 -14.93
N LYS A 188 28.99 6.70 -15.98
CA LYS A 188 28.35 7.56 -17.00
C LYS A 188 27.52 8.69 -16.38
N GLY A 189 28.11 9.38 -15.40
CA GLY A 189 27.48 10.50 -14.70
C GLY A 189 26.29 10.12 -13.80
N ARG A 190 26.03 8.83 -13.56
CA ARG A 190 24.95 8.36 -12.66
C ARG A 190 25.53 7.59 -11.49
N CYS A 191 24.87 7.68 -10.32
CA CYS A 191 25.21 6.88 -9.15
C CYS A 191 25.08 5.39 -9.49
N ASN A 192 26.15 4.63 -9.29
CA ASN A 192 26.22 3.22 -9.68
C ASN A 192 27.25 2.50 -8.81
N GLY A 193 26.97 1.28 -8.39
CA GLY A 193 27.82 0.52 -7.48
C GLY A 193 27.51 0.82 -6.03
N SER A 194 28.52 1.09 -5.22
CA SER A 194 28.38 1.33 -3.77
C SER A 194 28.34 2.81 -3.42
N GLY A 195 27.38 3.25 -2.59
CA GLY A 195 27.31 4.64 -2.19
C GLY A 195 26.37 4.96 -1.02
N VAL A 196 26.65 6.09 -0.38
CA VAL A 196 25.87 6.66 0.72
C VAL A 196 25.13 7.89 0.22
N TYR A 197 23.82 7.94 0.44
CA TYR A 197 23.01 9.12 0.15
C TYR A 197 22.43 9.66 1.44
N ASN A 198 22.80 10.88 1.77
CA ASN A 198 22.30 11.62 2.92
C ASN A 198 21.13 12.50 2.49
N PHE A 199 19.95 12.23 3.04
CA PHE A 199 18.78 13.09 2.84
C PHE A 199 18.77 14.19 3.89
N PHE A 200 18.82 15.44 3.45
CA PHE A 200 18.89 16.59 4.35
C PHE A 200 17.76 16.58 5.39
N GLY A 201 18.11 16.38 6.65
CA GLY A 201 17.18 16.30 7.79
C GLY A 201 16.19 15.13 7.78
N LYS A 202 16.28 14.18 6.83
CA LYS A 202 15.27 13.11 6.65
C LYS A 202 15.80 11.70 6.89
N GLY A 203 17.11 11.48 6.76
CA GLY A 203 17.72 10.16 6.94
C GLY A 203 18.91 9.93 6.03
N LYS A 204 19.27 8.66 5.85
CA LYS A 204 20.28 8.24 4.87
C LYS A 204 20.00 6.85 4.31
N TYR A 205 20.50 6.61 3.10
CA TYR A 205 20.60 5.29 2.49
C TYR A 205 22.07 4.89 2.35
N GLU A 206 22.39 3.65 2.66
CA GLU A 206 23.71 3.04 2.52
C GLU A 206 23.56 1.70 1.80
N GLY A 207 24.06 1.57 0.58
CA GLY A 207 23.94 0.31 -0.14
C GLY A 207 24.28 0.39 -1.62
N ASP A 208 23.67 -0.52 -2.37
CA ASP A 208 23.88 -0.72 -3.80
C ASP A 208 23.03 0.25 -4.64
N TRP A 209 23.59 0.64 -5.78
CA TRP A 209 23.05 1.61 -6.73
C TRP A 209 23.16 1.11 -8.16
N VAL A 210 22.11 1.31 -8.93
CA VAL A 210 22.11 1.10 -10.38
C VAL A 210 21.38 2.25 -11.05
N ASP A 211 22.07 2.94 -11.95
CA ASP A 211 21.53 4.04 -12.76
C ASP A 211 20.77 5.11 -11.95
N GLY A 212 21.35 5.53 -10.82
CA GLY A 212 20.80 6.55 -9.94
C GLY A 212 19.71 6.06 -8.98
N LYS A 213 19.38 4.75 -8.97
CA LYS A 213 18.33 4.19 -8.11
C LYS A 213 18.91 3.15 -7.13
N TYR A 214 18.24 2.99 -5.99
CA TYR A 214 18.50 1.87 -5.08
C TYR A 214 18.14 0.56 -5.79
N ASP A 215 19.12 -0.30 -6.02
CA ASP A 215 18.90 -1.59 -6.65
C ASP A 215 19.97 -2.57 -6.16
N GLY A 216 19.56 -3.72 -5.62
CA GLY A 216 20.43 -4.63 -4.88
C GLY A 216 20.12 -4.63 -3.38
N TYR A 217 21.13 -4.49 -2.54
CA TYR A 217 20.99 -4.55 -1.09
C TYR A 217 21.34 -3.21 -0.43
N GLY A 218 20.62 -2.85 0.63
CA GLY A 218 20.90 -1.60 1.31
C GLY A 218 20.19 -1.43 2.64
N ILE A 219 20.59 -0.37 3.32
CA ILE A 219 20.08 0.06 4.60
C ILE A 219 19.60 1.49 4.48
N GLU A 220 18.31 1.69 4.70
CA GLU A 220 17.72 3.02 4.81
C GLU A 220 17.40 3.31 6.27
N SER A 221 17.89 4.43 6.78
CA SER A 221 17.65 4.90 8.14
C SER A 221 16.97 6.25 8.08
N TRP A 222 15.88 6.44 8.81
CA TRP A 222 15.12 7.70 8.84
C TRP A 222 15.41 8.50 10.10
N ALA A 223 15.25 9.82 10.03
CA ALA A 223 15.56 10.75 11.13
C ALA A 223 14.83 10.45 12.46
N ARG A 224 13.66 9.79 12.41
CA ARG A 224 12.90 9.36 13.60
C ARG A 224 13.34 8.02 14.19
N GLY A 225 14.36 7.36 13.64
CA GLY A 225 14.88 6.08 14.13
C GLY A 225 14.30 4.82 13.49
N SER A 226 13.33 4.95 12.57
CA SER A 226 12.94 3.82 11.71
C SER A 226 14.12 3.36 10.87
N ARG A 227 14.17 2.08 10.52
CA ARG A 227 15.24 1.52 9.70
C ARG A 227 14.79 0.31 8.89
N TYR A 228 15.17 0.26 7.63
CA TYR A 228 15.00 -0.90 6.76
C TYR A 228 16.37 -1.51 6.46
N ARG A 229 16.42 -2.84 6.37
CA ARG A 229 17.59 -3.60 5.94
C ARG A 229 17.11 -4.72 5.04
N GLY A 230 17.51 -4.71 3.78
CA GLY A 230 17.10 -5.77 2.87
C GLY A 230 17.34 -5.40 1.42
N GLN A 231 16.53 -6.02 0.58
CA GLN A 231 16.62 -5.88 -0.88
C GLN A 231 15.82 -4.67 -1.39
N TYR A 232 16.31 -4.12 -2.49
CA TYR A 232 15.73 -3.04 -3.27
C TYR A 232 15.74 -3.41 -4.74
N ARG A 233 14.76 -2.91 -5.49
CA ARG A 233 14.71 -2.98 -6.95
C ARG A 233 14.11 -1.70 -7.48
N GLN A 234 14.80 -1.01 -8.38
CA GLN A 234 14.32 0.23 -9.00
C GLN A 234 13.82 1.29 -8.00
N GLY A 235 14.54 1.46 -6.88
CA GLY A 235 14.22 2.45 -5.84
C GLY A 235 13.11 2.03 -4.88
N LEU A 236 12.60 0.80 -4.96
CA LEU A 236 11.55 0.28 -4.10
C LEU A 236 12.04 -0.93 -3.31
N ARG A 237 11.58 -1.06 -2.05
CA ARG A 237 11.81 -2.28 -1.26
C ARG A 237 11.22 -3.48 -2.00
N HIS A 238 12.02 -4.52 -2.15
CA HIS A 238 11.64 -5.72 -2.88
C HIS A 238 12.32 -6.96 -2.27
N GLY A 239 11.90 -8.16 -2.64
CA GLY A 239 12.54 -9.40 -2.18
C GLY A 239 12.34 -9.58 -0.69
N HIS A 240 13.44 -9.74 0.07
CA HIS A 240 13.37 -9.99 1.52
C HIS A 240 14.02 -8.85 2.31
N GLY A 241 13.46 -8.55 3.47
CA GLY A 241 14.01 -7.51 4.33
C GLY A 241 13.31 -7.37 5.67
N VAL A 242 13.95 -6.59 6.54
CA VAL A 242 13.44 -6.23 7.87
C VAL A 242 13.22 -4.73 7.93
N TYR A 243 12.02 -4.33 8.34
CA TYR A 243 11.69 -2.95 8.65
C TYR A 243 11.39 -2.82 10.15
N ARG A 244 12.19 -2.02 10.84
CA ARG A 244 11.96 -1.65 12.25
C ARG A 244 11.40 -0.24 12.31
N PHE A 245 10.25 -0.09 12.94
CA PHE A 245 9.61 1.20 13.18
C PHE A 245 10.27 1.91 14.35
N TYR A 246 10.19 3.24 14.33
CA TYR A 246 10.53 4.04 15.51
C TYR A 246 9.61 3.78 16.70
N SER A 247 8.36 3.32 16.47
CA SER A 247 7.42 2.90 17.54
C SER A 247 7.90 1.65 18.29
N GLY A 248 8.85 0.90 17.72
CA GLY A 248 9.29 -0.39 18.25
C GLY A 248 8.70 -1.59 17.50
N ASP A 249 7.68 -1.37 16.67
CA ASP A 249 7.11 -2.42 15.82
C ASP A 249 8.15 -2.90 14.80
N CYS A 250 8.01 -4.13 14.33
CA CYS A 250 8.93 -4.75 13.39
C CYS A 250 8.14 -5.58 12.37
N TYR A 251 8.61 -5.57 11.12
CA TYR A 251 8.19 -6.51 10.10
C TYR A 251 9.42 -7.15 9.46
N ALA A 252 9.40 -8.47 9.35
CA ALA A 252 10.43 -9.28 8.73
C ALA A 252 9.76 -10.23 7.73
N GLY A 253 10.10 -10.13 6.45
CA GLY A 253 9.47 -10.98 5.45
C GLY A 253 9.71 -10.52 4.03
N GLU A 254 8.78 -10.88 3.16
CA GLU A 254 8.78 -10.57 1.74
C GLU A 254 8.24 -9.16 1.43
N TRP A 255 8.75 -8.58 0.34
CA TRP A 255 8.46 -7.22 -0.09
C TRP A 255 8.23 -7.17 -1.60
N ALA A 256 7.17 -6.46 -2.00
CA ALA A 256 6.87 -6.20 -3.40
C ALA A 256 6.43 -4.76 -3.60
N GLY A 257 7.11 -4.05 -4.52
CA GLY A 257 6.74 -2.67 -4.87
C GLY A 257 6.69 -1.73 -3.67
N GLY A 258 7.61 -1.88 -2.71
CA GLY A 258 7.65 -1.05 -1.52
C GLY A 258 6.64 -1.43 -0.42
N GLN A 259 5.86 -2.49 -0.55
CA GLN A 259 4.88 -2.95 0.44
C GLN A 259 5.22 -4.35 0.94
N SER A 260 4.80 -4.70 2.16
CA SER A 260 4.84 -6.10 2.61
C SER A 260 3.95 -6.96 1.72
N HIS A 261 4.43 -8.15 1.40
CA HIS A 261 3.78 -9.09 0.50
C HIS A 261 4.24 -10.51 0.87
N GLY A 262 3.59 -11.55 0.35
CA GLY A 262 4.03 -12.94 0.55
C GLY A 262 4.01 -13.33 2.02
N ILE A 263 4.98 -14.11 2.47
CA ILE A 263 5.07 -14.54 3.87
C ILE A 263 5.90 -13.55 4.69
N GLY A 264 5.45 -13.28 5.91
CA GLY A 264 6.22 -12.48 6.86
C GLY A 264 5.77 -12.63 8.30
N ALA A 265 6.55 -12.02 9.17
CA ALA A 265 6.30 -11.89 10.59
C ALA A 265 6.24 -10.41 10.98
N GLN A 266 5.17 -10.02 11.66
CA GLN A 266 5.00 -8.71 12.28
C GLN A 266 5.06 -8.87 13.80
N THR A 267 5.88 -8.08 14.47
CA THR A 267 5.93 -7.99 15.93
C THR A 267 5.59 -6.58 16.34
N CYS A 268 4.67 -6.43 17.27
CA CYS A 268 4.27 -5.13 17.81
C CYS A 268 5.12 -4.80 19.04
N SER A 269 5.29 -3.51 19.31
CA SER A 269 6.00 -2.97 20.48
C SER A 269 5.33 -3.36 21.80
N ASP A 270 4.01 -3.27 21.79
CA ASP A 270 3.12 -4.17 22.48
C ASP A 270 3.42 -5.59 21.97
N GLY A 271 4.30 -6.43 22.51
CA GLY A 271 4.69 -7.79 22.06
C GLY A 271 3.65 -8.85 21.61
N SER A 272 2.44 -8.48 21.20
CA SER A 272 1.67 -9.21 20.20
C SER A 272 2.46 -9.44 18.90
N SER A 273 2.14 -10.51 18.19
CA SER A 273 2.82 -10.87 16.95
C SER A 273 1.89 -11.59 15.98
N TYR A 274 2.19 -11.45 14.69
CA TYR A 274 1.52 -12.13 13.59
C TYR A 274 2.57 -12.81 12.71
N VAL A 275 2.30 -14.04 12.29
CA VAL A 275 3.08 -14.75 11.28
C VAL A 275 2.10 -15.29 10.25
N GLY A 276 2.29 -14.95 8.99
CA GLY A 276 1.40 -15.41 7.95
C GLY A 276 1.59 -14.68 6.63
N GLU A 277 0.57 -14.79 5.80
CA GLU A 277 0.51 -14.16 4.49
C GLU A 277 0.16 -12.68 4.57
N PHE A 278 0.72 -11.91 3.63
CA PHE A 278 0.53 -10.49 3.43
C PHE A 278 0.26 -10.20 1.96
N LYS A 279 -0.63 -9.24 1.70
CA LYS A 279 -0.92 -8.77 0.35
C LYS A 279 -1.05 -7.25 0.35
N CYS A 280 -0.11 -6.57 -0.31
CA CYS A 280 -0.14 -5.12 -0.49
C CYS A 280 -0.22 -4.34 0.83
N GLY A 281 0.58 -4.73 1.82
CA GLY A 281 0.64 -4.05 3.11
C GLY A 281 -0.23 -4.64 4.21
N VAL A 282 -1.21 -5.49 3.89
CA VAL A 282 -2.21 -5.98 4.87
C VAL A 282 -2.15 -7.49 5.05
N LYS A 283 -2.54 -7.98 6.22
CA LYS A 283 -2.69 -9.43 6.50
C LYS A 283 -3.79 -10.00 5.62
N HIS A 284 -3.51 -11.15 5.01
CA HIS A 284 -4.39 -11.78 4.03
C HIS A 284 -4.08 -13.27 4.00
N GLY A 285 -4.97 -14.13 3.50
CA GLY A 285 -4.69 -15.56 3.38
C GLY A 285 -4.58 -16.23 4.74
N LEU A 286 -3.65 -17.16 4.92
CA LEU A 286 -3.49 -17.87 6.18
C LEU A 286 -2.52 -17.13 7.12
N GLY A 287 -2.78 -17.23 8.42
CA GLY A 287 -1.85 -16.70 9.42
C GLY A 287 -2.20 -17.08 10.85
N SER A 288 -1.24 -16.87 11.74
CA SER A 288 -1.38 -17.03 13.18
C SER A 288 -1.04 -15.73 13.90
N TYR A 289 -1.88 -15.35 14.85
CA TYR A 289 -1.71 -14.16 15.68
C TYR A 289 -1.63 -14.56 17.15
N HIS A 290 -0.62 -14.04 17.83
CA HIS A 290 -0.45 -14.13 19.27
C HIS A 290 -0.74 -12.75 19.86
N PHE A 291 -1.79 -12.66 20.66
CA PHE A 291 -2.21 -11.42 21.30
C PHE A 291 -1.45 -11.18 22.59
N ARG A 292 -1.38 -9.91 23.00
CA ARG A 292 -0.71 -9.48 24.22
C ARG A 292 -1.31 -10.09 25.48
N ASN A 293 -2.63 -10.26 25.49
CA ASN A 293 -3.38 -10.86 26.60
C ASN A 293 -3.18 -12.39 26.71
N GLY A 294 -2.41 -13.00 25.80
CA GLY A 294 -2.17 -14.44 25.75
C GLY A 294 -3.12 -15.20 24.83
N ASP A 295 -4.15 -14.55 24.28
CA ASP A 295 -5.02 -15.16 23.29
C ASP A 295 -4.23 -15.50 22.02
N ARG A 296 -4.75 -16.45 21.24
CA ARG A 296 -4.17 -16.88 19.97
C ARG A 296 -5.26 -17.08 18.94
N TYR A 297 -4.97 -16.69 17.71
CA TYR A 297 -5.77 -17.05 16.55
C TYR A 297 -4.89 -17.75 15.52
N ALA A 298 -5.43 -18.74 14.83
CA ALA A 298 -4.82 -19.35 13.65
C ALA A 298 -5.90 -19.71 12.64
N GLY A 299 -5.76 -19.21 11.41
CA GLY A 299 -6.75 -19.40 10.36
C GLY A 299 -6.63 -18.35 9.27
N GLU A 300 -7.76 -18.07 8.65
CA GLU A 300 -7.84 -17.18 7.50
C GLU A 300 -7.97 -15.69 7.88
N TYR A 301 -7.47 -14.82 7.00
CA TYR A 301 -7.46 -13.38 7.08
C TYR A 301 -7.87 -12.75 5.76
N PHE A 302 -8.62 -11.66 5.84
CA PHE A 302 -8.94 -10.82 4.69
C PHE A 302 -8.85 -9.34 5.06
N GLY A 303 -7.81 -8.66 4.57
CA GLY A 303 -7.66 -7.22 4.74
C GLY A 303 -7.52 -6.80 6.20
N ASP A 304 -6.53 -7.38 6.89
CA ASP A 304 -6.25 -7.19 8.33
C ASP A 304 -7.31 -7.73 9.31
N LYS A 305 -8.43 -8.25 8.80
CA LYS A 305 -9.48 -8.84 9.63
C LYS A 305 -9.41 -10.36 9.63
N ILE A 306 -9.68 -10.96 10.78
CA ILE A 306 -9.99 -12.39 10.90
C ILE A 306 -11.23 -12.68 10.04
N HIS A 307 -11.15 -13.66 9.15
CA HIS A 307 -12.19 -13.97 8.17
C HIS A 307 -12.13 -15.45 7.81
N GLY A 308 -13.16 -16.01 7.18
CA GLY A 308 -13.13 -17.39 6.68
C GLY A 308 -13.19 -18.40 7.82
N PHE A 309 -12.32 -19.40 7.83
CA PHE A 309 -12.27 -20.41 8.89
C PHE A 309 -11.03 -20.25 9.78
N GLY A 310 -11.19 -20.50 11.08
CA GLY A 310 -10.07 -20.40 12.00
C GLY A 310 -10.40 -20.81 13.44
N VAL A 311 -9.34 -21.01 14.21
CA VAL A 311 -9.38 -21.39 15.61
C VAL A 311 -8.90 -20.21 16.45
N TYR A 312 -9.70 -19.82 17.44
CA TYR A 312 -9.34 -18.83 18.44
C TYR A 312 -9.24 -19.49 19.80
N SER A 313 -8.04 -19.50 20.38
CA SER A 313 -7.75 -20.00 21.71
C SER A 313 -7.61 -18.83 22.68
N PHE A 314 -8.45 -18.80 23.70
CA PHE A 314 -8.44 -17.75 24.71
C PHE A 314 -7.42 -18.09 25.80
N ALA A 315 -6.77 -17.08 26.37
CA ALA A 315 -5.80 -17.25 27.46
C ALA A 315 -6.43 -17.90 28.71
N ASN A 316 -7.74 -17.72 28.90
CA ASN A 316 -8.50 -18.35 30.00
C ASN A 316 -8.79 -19.85 29.79
N GLY A 317 -8.34 -20.44 28.67
CA GLY A 317 -8.53 -21.84 28.31
C GLY A 317 -9.80 -22.13 27.50
N HIS A 318 -10.57 -21.11 27.12
CA HIS A 318 -11.70 -21.28 26.21
C HIS A 318 -11.18 -21.42 24.77
N CYS A 319 -12.02 -21.96 23.88
CA CYS A 319 -11.70 -22.13 22.47
C CYS A 319 -12.93 -21.86 21.60
N TYR A 320 -12.75 -21.25 20.43
CA TYR A 320 -13.75 -21.22 19.37
C TYR A 320 -13.17 -21.77 18.08
N GLU A 321 -13.91 -22.66 17.43
CA GLU A 321 -13.56 -23.32 16.18
C GLU A 321 -14.75 -23.18 15.22
N GLY A 322 -14.57 -22.48 14.11
CA GLY A 322 -15.64 -22.30 13.13
C GLY A 322 -15.37 -21.17 12.15
N SER A 323 -16.44 -20.64 11.58
CA SER A 323 -16.33 -19.55 10.62
C SER A 323 -16.31 -18.16 11.28
N TRP A 324 -15.74 -17.22 10.55
CA TRP A 324 -15.45 -15.86 10.94
C TRP A 324 -15.80 -14.90 9.82
N HIS A 325 -16.32 -13.73 10.19
CA HIS A 325 -16.57 -12.64 9.27
C HIS A 325 -16.22 -11.32 9.95
N GLU A 326 -15.21 -10.63 9.40
CA GLU A 326 -14.75 -9.32 9.88
C GLU A 326 -14.42 -9.28 11.39
N GLY A 327 -13.75 -10.31 11.90
CA GLY A 327 -13.36 -10.42 13.31
C GLY A 327 -14.45 -10.95 14.24
N LYS A 328 -15.65 -11.24 13.74
CA LYS A 328 -16.76 -11.79 14.52
C LYS A 328 -16.99 -13.24 14.17
N LYS A 329 -17.42 -14.03 15.16
CA LYS A 329 -17.92 -15.40 14.94
C LYS A 329 -19.16 -15.32 14.05
N GLN A 330 -19.17 -16.07 12.96
CA GLN A 330 -20.24 -16.05 11.97
C GLN A 330 -20.45 -17.48 11.43
N GLY A 331 -21.68 -17.83 11.06
CA GLY A 331 -21.99 -19.14 10.52
C GLY A 331 -21.80 -20.26 11.55
N PHE A 332 -21.59 -21.48 11.07
CA PHE A 332 -21.45 -22.63 11.95
C PHE A 332 -20.12 -22.65 12.71
N GLY A 333 -20.18 -23.01 14.00
CA GLY A 333 -19.00 -23.12 14.84
C GLY A 333 -19.30 -23.74 16.19
N MET A 334 -18.23 -24.04 16.92
CA MET A 334 -18.24 -24.64 18.25
C MET A 334 -17.37 -23.82 19.20
N TYR A 335 -17.97 -23.44 20.32
CA TYR A 335 -17.28 -22.83 21.44
C TYR A 335 -17.10 -23.87 22.54
N THR A 336 -15.87 -24.11 22.96
CA THR A 336 -15.51 -25.02 24.05
C THR A 336 -15.03 -24.20 25.24
N PHE A 337 -15.71 -24.34 26.38
CA PHE A 337 -15.32 -23.73 27.64
C PHE A 337 -14.17 -24.50 28.28
N ARG A 338 -13.45 -23.85 29.20
CA ARG A 338 -12.33 -24.49 29.93
C ARG A 338 -12.76 -25.74 30.71
N ASN A 339 -14.00 -25.79 31.19
CA ASN A 339 -14.55 -26.93 31.90
C ASN A 339 -14.94 -28.10 30.97
N GLY A 340 -14.80 -27.94 29.65
CA GLY A 340 -15.15 -28.94 28.64
C GLY A 340 -16.56 -28.80 28.07
N ASP A 341 -17.40 -27.90 28.62
CA ASP A 341 -18.74 -27.64 28.08
C ASP A 341 -18.64 -27.08 26.67
N LYS A 342 -19.62 -27.42 25.82
CA LYS A 342 -19.63 -27.01 24.41
C LYS A 342 -20.93 -26.30 24.06
N ARG A 343 -20.79 -25.16 23.38
CA ARG A 343 -21.88 -24.45 22.71
C ARG A 343 -21.61 -24.45 21.22
N SER A 344 -22.43 -25.17 20.47
CA SER A 344 -22.32 -25.30 19.02
C SER A 344 -23.58 -24.83 18.33
N GLY A 345 -23.45 -24.44 17.07
CA GLY A 345 -24.57 -24.03 16.24
C GLY A 345 -24.22 -22.93 15.26
N ASP A 346 -25.24 -22.20 14.81
CA ASP A 346 -25.10 -21.08 13.89
C ASP A 346 -24.93 -19.76 14.67
N TRP A 347 -23.85 -19.05 14.35
CA TRP A 347 -23.45 -17.79 14.96
C TRP A 347 -23.73 -16.62 14.02
N ASP A 348 -24.24 -15.52 14.55
CA ASP A 348 -24.41 -14.29 13.81
C ASP A 348 -23.81 -13.14 14.59
N SER A 349 -22.77 -12.51 14.01
CA SER A 349 -22.10 -11.34 14.58
C SER A 349 -21.62 -11.53 16.03
N GLY A 350 -21.17 -12.73 16.39
CA GLY A 350 -20.67 -13.07 17.73
C GLY A 350 -21.69 -13.74 18.65
N THR A 351 -22.97 -13.76 18.29
CA THR A 351 -24.05 -14.34 19.11
C THR A 351 -24.52 -15.66 18.53
N LEU A 352 -24.66 -16.69 19.38
CA LEU A 352 -25.23 -17.97 18.98
C LEU A 352 -26.75 -17.81 18.75
N ARG A 353 -27.18 -17.95 17.48
CA ARG A 353 -28.60 -17.81 17.08
C ARG A 353 -29.36 -19.11 17.19
N THR A 354 -28.78 -20.16 16.62
CA THR A 354 -29.42 -21.47 16.54
C THR A 354 -28.50 -22.50 17.18
N PRO A 355 -28.73 -22.87 18.46
CA PRO A 355 -27.97 -23.94 19.09
C PRO A 355 -28.20 -25.26 18.35
N LEU A 356 -27.13 -25.97 18.05
CA LEU A 356 -27.17 -27.30 17.41
C LEU A 356 -26.29 -28.27 18.20
N PRO A 357 -26.60 -29.57 18.21
CA PRO A 357 -25.73 -30.57 18.81
C PRO A 357 -24.31 -30.53 18.20
N PRO A 358 -23.24 -30.80 18.97
CA PRO A 358 -21.88 -30.86 18.42
C PRO A 358 -21.69 -31.90 17.30
N ALA A 359 -22.56 -32.91 17.25
CA ALA A 359 -22.59 -33.93 16.21
C ALA A 359 -23.28 -33.50 14.91
N ASP A 360 -23.87 -32.30 14.87
CA ASP A 360 -24.53 -31.79 13.67
C ASP A 360 -23.53 -31.70 12.49
N PRO A 361 -23.87 -32.21 11.29
CA PRO A 361 -22.94 -32.23 10.16
C PRO A 361 -22.44 -30.85 9.71
N SER A 362 -23.21 -29.79 9.93
CA SER A 362 -22.80 -28.42 9.55
C SER A 362 -21.79 -27.86 10.54
N VAL A 363 -22.00 -28.11 11.84
CA VAL A 363 -21.02 -27.79 12.90
C VAL A 363 -19.74 -28.57 12.67
N GLN A 364 -19.81 -29.89 12.46
CA GLN A 364 -18.62 -30.73 12.26
C GLN A 364 -17.79 -30.29 11.06
N ARG A 365 -18.43 -29.96 9.92
CA ARG A 365 -17.72 -29.46 8.74
C ARG A 365 -17.01 -28.14 9.01
N ALA A 366 -17.67 -27.21 9.71
CA ALA A 366 -17.06 -25.91 10.04
C ALA A 366 -15.89 -26.05 11.01
N VAL A 367 -16.01 -26.90 12.02
CA VAL A 367 -14.91 -27.21 12.96
C VAL A 367 -13.73 -27.86 12.22
N GLN A 368 -13.98 -28.85 11.36
CA GLN A 368 -12.93 -29.48 10.56
C GLN A 368 -12.25 -28.47 9.61
N ALA A 369 -13.01 -27.57 8.98
CA ALA A 369 -12.46 -26.51 8.14
C ALA A 369 -11.60 -25.54 8.95
N ALA A 370 -12.06 -25.12 10.14
CA ALA A 370 -11.29 -24.27 11.04
C ALA A 370 -9.98 -24.91 11.51
N GLN A 371 -10.03 -26.18 11.90
CA GLN A 371 -8.84 -26.94 12.30
C GLN A 371 -7.84 -27.07 11.14
N ARG A 372 -8.31 -27.38 9.93
CA ARG A 372 -7.45 -27.43 8.73
C ARG A 372 -6.83 -26.08 8.41
N ALA A 373 -7.60 -24.99 8.47
CA ALA A 373 -7.09 -23.64 8.25
C ALA A 373 -6.02 -23.27 9.30
N SER A 374 -6.27 -23.58 10.57
CA SER A 374 -5.31 -23.41 11.66
C SER A 374 -4.02 -24.21 11.45
N GLU A 375 -4.12 -25.51 11.15
CA GLU A 375 -2.97 -26.36 10.85
C GLU A 375 -2.16 -25.83 9.65
N ASN A 376 -2.84 -25.43 8.58
CA ASN A 376 -2.18 -24.89 7.39
C ASN A 376 -1.48 -23.55 7.69
N ALA A 377 -2.05 -22.71 8.54
CA ALA A 377 -1.41 -21.47 8.99
C ALA A 377 -0.09 -21.74 9.73
N PHE A 378 0.00 -22.81 10.53
CA PHE A 378 1.25 -23.22 11.19
C PHE A 378 2.25 -23.89 10.24
N ARG A 379 1.79 -24.45 9.12
CA ARG A 379 2.63 -25.09 8.09
C ARG A 379 3.15 -24.14 7.02
N LEU A 380 2.81 -22.86 7.09
CA LEU A 380 3.33 -21.87 6.14
C LEU A 380 4.87 -21.89 6.09
N PRO A 381 5.48 -21.71 4.90
CA PRO A 381 6.93 -21.67 4.76
C PRO A 381 7.55 -20.60 5.65
N ARG A 382 8.66 -20.93 6.30
CA ARG A 382 9.45 -19.96 7.06
C ARG A 382 10.35 -19.17 6.12
N VAL A 383 10.37 -17.85 6.31
CA VAL A 383 11.22 -16.91 5.54
C VAL A 383 12.41 -16.40 6.35
N ASP A 384 12.62 -16.90 7.57
CA ASP A 384 13.66 -16.44 8.49
C ASP A 384 15.06 -16.51 7.88
N GLU A 385 15.37 -17.60 7.15
CA GLU A 385 16.67 -17.80 6.54
C GLU A 385 16.92 -16.81 5.38
N GLN A 386 15.92 -16.62 4.51
CA GLN A 386 15.98 -15.70 3.37
C GLN A 386 16.09 -14.25 3.86
N VAL A 387 15.31 -13.89 4.90
CA VAL A 387 15.38 -12.59 5.55
C VAL A 387 16.76 -12.40 6.19
N HIS A 388 17.29 -13.40 6.92
CA HIS A 388 18.61 -13.33 7.51
C HIS A 388 19.70 -13.12 6.46
N LYS A 389 19.67 -13.89 5.36
CA LYS A 389 20.59 -13.73 4.22
C LYS A 389 20.52 -12.32 3.63
N ALA A 390 19.32 -11.79 3.43
CA ALA A 390 19.12 -10.45 2.89
C ALA A 390 19.64 -9.35 3.83
N VAL A 391 19.42 -9.48 5.14
CA VAL A 391 19.95 -8.55 6.14
C VAL A 391 21.48 -8.60 6.19
N MET A 392 22.08 -9.78 6.13
CA MET A 392 23.54 -9.92 6.09
C MET A 392 24.14 -9.32 4.81
N ALA A 393 23.50 -9.53 3.67
CA ALA A 393 23.88 -8.89 2.41
C ALA A 393 23.75 -7.36 2.46
N ALA A 394 22.64 -6.84 3.01
CA ALA A 394 22.44 -5.41 3.23
C ALA A 394 23.50 -4.79 4.16
N ASN A 395 23.91 -5.49 5.22
CA ASN A 395 25.00 -5.02 6.07
C ASN A 395 26.34 -4.97 5.33
N ARG A 396 26.65 -5.96 4.48
CA ARG A 396 27.86 -5.94 3.64
C ARG A 396 27.83 -4.80 2.63
N ALA A 397 26.72 -4.61 1.93
CA ALA A 397 26.51 -3.52 0.97
C ALA A 397 26.65 -2.15 1.66
N ALA A 398 26.06 -1.97 2.84
CA ALA A 398 26.19 -0.74 3.61
C ALA A 398 27.65 -0.47 4.04
N THR A 399 28.42 -1.50 4.42
CA THR A 399 29.84 -1.35 4.72
C THR A 399 30.64 -0.95 3.48
N ALA A 400 30.39 -1.59 2.34
CA ALA A 400 31.03 -1.25 1.07
C ALA A 400 30.70 0.19 0.64
N ALA A 401 29.43 0.60 0.77
CA ALA A 401 28.98 1.97 0.54
C ALA A 401 29.72 3.00 1.39
N ARG A 402 29.90 2.74 2.69
CA ARG A 402 30.68 3.65 3.56
C ARG A 402 32.16 3.72 3.15
N VAL A 403 32.76 2.61 2.76
CA VAL A 403 34.14 2.59 2.25
C VAL A 403 34.26 3.40 0.96
N ALA A 404 33.31 3.25 0.03
CA ALA A 404 33.25 4.03 -1.20
C ALA A 404 33.06 5.53 -0.91
N ALA A 405 32.19 5.88 0.03
CA ALA A 405 31.98 7.26 0.47
C ALA A 405 33.27 7.88 1.04
N ILE A 406 33.99 7.17 1.92
CA ILE A 406 35.27 7.65 2.48
C ILE A 406 36.28 7.89 1.35
N LYS A 407 36.39 6.97 0.38
CA LYS A 407 37.27 7.13 -0.78
C LYS A 407 36.87 8.33 -1.64
N ALA A 408 35.57 8.51 -1.88
CA ALA A 408 35.05 9.65 -2.64
C ALA A 408 35.44 10.99 -2.00
N VAL A 409 35.28 11.11 -0.67
CA VAL A 409 35.67 12.30 0.09
C VAL A 409 37.19 12.51 0.05
N GLN A 410 37.98 11.45 0.22
CA GLN A 410 39.45 11.53 0.13
C GLN A 410 39.91 11.96 -1.26
N ASN A 411 39.35 11.39 -2.32
CA ASN A 411 39.68 11.76 -3.70
C ASN A 411 39.40 13.25 -3.94
N ARG A 412 38.26 13.74 -3.44
CA ARG A 412 37.93 15.17 -3.52
C ARG A 412 38.93 16.05 -2.76
N MET A 413 39.36 15.64 -1.56
CA MET A 413 40.40 16.36 -0.80
C MET A 413 41.75 16.37 -1.53
N ASP A 414 42.08 15.29 -2.22
CA ASP A 414 43.28 15.15 -3.04
C ASP A 414 43.18 15.89 -4.40
N GLY A 415 42.05 16.54 -4.71
CA GLY A 415 41.80 17.20 -6.00
C GLY A 415 41.55 16.23 -7.17
N LYS A 416 41.29 14.96 -6.88
CA LYS A 416 40.92 13.92 -7.86
C LYS A 416 39.40 13.90 -8.01
N PHE A 417 38.90 14.48 -9.09
CA PHE A 417 37.46 14.49 -9.38
C PHE A 417 37.06 13.27 -10.22
N CYS A 418 35.85 12.77 -9.99
CA CYS A 418 35.30 11.68 -10.79
C CYS A 418 35.07 12.14 -12.23
N ASP A 419 35.51 11.34 -13.20
CA ASP A 419 35.31 11.64 -14.61
C ASP A 419 33.90 11.19 -15.01
N THR A 420 32.96 12.13 -15.03
CA THR A 420 31.53 11.84 -15.24
C THR A 420 31.17 11.53 -16.70
N TYR A 421 32.11 11.72 -17.62
CA TYR A 421 31.88 11.65 -19.07
C TYR A 421 32.40 10.38 -19.77
N VAL A 422 32.93 9.41 -19.02
CA VAL A 422 33.47 8.15 -19.57
C VAL A 422 32.57 6.94 -19.30
#